data_AF-A0A968LPU8-F1
#
_entry.id   AF-A0A968LPU8-F1
#
_cell.length_a   1.000
_cell.length_b   1.000
_cell.length_c   1.000
_cell.angle_alpha   90.00
_cell.angle_beta   90.00
_cell.angle_gamma   90.00
#
_symmetry.space_group_name_H-M   'P 1'
#
loop_
_entity.id
_entity.type
_entity.pdbx_description
1 polymer ?
#
loop_
_entity_poly.entity_id
_entity_poly.type
_entity_poly.pdbx_seq_one_letter_code
_entity_poly.pdbx_strand_id
1 'polypeptide(L)' 'MRFSATTLLSSLTLTFGVGLAATELPSYFPALPVPADNPQSEAKVQLGRQLFHDPRLSADNTISCSSC' A
#
# COMPACT_ATOMS: atom_id res chain seq x y z
N MET A 1 27.59 -26.35 -39.39
CA MET A 1 26.27 -26.38 -38.72
C MET A 1 26.49 -26.25 -37.22
N ARG A 2 26.57 -25.01 -36.72
CA ARG A 2 26.86 -24.67 -35.32
C ARG A 2 25.55 -24.26 -34.66
N PHE A 3 24.87 -25.21 -34.02
CA PHE A 3 23.77 -24.88 -33.12
C PHE A 3 24.38 -24.38 -31.81
N SER A 4 24.35 -23.06 -31.63
CA SER A 4 24.91 -22.39 -30.46
C SER A 4 23.99 -22.64 -29.25
N ALA A 5 24.47 -23.41 -28.28
CA ALA A 5 23.78 -23.76 -27.04
C ALA A 5 23.54 -22.58 -26.07
N THR A 6 23.59 -21.34 -26.56
CA THR A 6 23.50 -20.10 -25.78
C THR A 6 22.16 -19.37 -25.90
N THR A 7 21.23 -19.82 -26.75
CA THR A 7 19.94 -19.12 -26.99
C THR A 7 18.76 -19.58 -26.13
N LEU A 8 18.92 -20.57 -25.25
CA LEU A 8 17.79 -21.13 -24.46
C LEU A 8 17.71 -20.66 -22.99
N LEU A 9 18.66 -19.86 -22.48
CA LEU A 9 18.61 -19.36 -21.10
C LEU A 9 18.07 -17.92 -20.95
N SER A 10 17.70 -17.25 -22.03
CA SER A 10 17.34 -15.82 -21.98
C SER A 10 15.88 -15.51 -21.65
N SER A 11 15.04 -16.50 -21.33
CA SER A 11 13.58 -16.31 -21.22
C SER A 11 12.98 -16.47 -19.82
N LEU A 12 13.76 -16.62 -18.74
CA LEU A 12 13.20 -16.88 -17.41
C LEU A 12 13.23 -15.70 -16.41
N THR A 13 13.67 -14.49 -16.78
CA THR A 13 13.97 -13.47 -15.74
C THR A 13 13.01 -12.31 -15.52
N LEU A 14 11.92 -12.05 -16.26
CA LEU A 14 11.29 -10.72 -16.05
C LEU A 14 9.78 -10.58 -16.27
N THR A 15 8.95 -11.39 -15.62
CA THR A 15 7.53 -11.01 -15.38
C THR A 15 7.01 -11.47 -14.02
N PHE A 16 7.75 -11.21 -12.95
CA PHE A 16 7.08 -10.94 -11.66
C PHE A 16 6.51 -9.52 -11.75
N GLY A 17 5.38 -9.40 -12.45
CA GLY A 17 4.57 -8.20 -12.43
C GLY A 17 4.02 -8.03 -11.03
N VAL A 18 4.74 -7.29 -10.19
CA VAL A 18 4.18 -6.70 -8.98
C VAL A 18 3.17 -5.66 -9.45
N GLY A 19 1.93 -6.11 -9.69
CA GLY A 19 0.80 -5.23 -9.93
C GLY A 19 0.55 -4.44 -8.67
N LEU A 20 1.01 -3.19 -8.67
CA LEU A 20 0.62 -2.18 -7.69
C LEU A 20 -0.91 -2.18 -7.65
N ALA A 21 -1.50 -2.55 -6.51
CA ALA A 21 -2.94 -2.43 -6.31
C ALA A 21 -3.31 -0.95 -6.29
N ALA A 22 -3.45 -0.35 -7.47
CA ALA A 22 -4.12 0.92 -7.64
C ALA A 22 -5.60 0.64 -7.39
N THR A 23 -6.10 1.06 -6.22
CA THR A 23 -7.54 1.16 -6.01
C THR A 23 -8.07 2.17 -7.01
N GLU A 24 -8.65 1.69 -8.12
CA GLU A 24 -9.40 2.55 -9.03
C GLU A 24 -10.59 3.11 -8.25
N LEU A 25 -10.47 4.37 -7.83
CA LEU A 25 -11.58 5.10 -7.27
C LEU A 25 -12.62 5.28 -8.40
N PRO A 26 -13.92 5.13 -8.11
CA PRO A 26 -14.96 5.45 -9.09
C PRO A 26 -14.76 6.86 -9.64
N SER A 27 -15.08 7.07 -10.92
CA SER A 27 -14.82 8.34 -11.63
C SER A 27 -15.52 9.57 -11.03
N TYR A 28 -16.56 9.36 -10.22
CA TYR A 28 -17.26 10.41 -9.49
C TYR A 28 -16.62 10.76 -8.14
N PHE A 29 -15.60 10.01 -7.70
CA PHE A 29 -14.95 10.26 -6.43
C PHE A 29 -13.85 11.32 -6.61
N PRO A 30 -13.88 12.44 -5.86
CA PRO A 30 -12.88 13.48 -5.98
C PRO A 30 -11.53 12.99 -5.45
N ALA A 31 -10.45 13.61 -5.93
CA ALA A 31 -9.13 13.38 -5.34
C ALA A 31 -9.12 13.77 -3.86
N LEU A 32 -8.60 12.90 -3.00
CA LEU A 32 -8.42 13.20 -1.58
C LEU A 32 -7.33 14.25 -1.40
N PRO A 33 -7.54 15.31 -0.60
CA PRO A 33 -6.50 16.29 -0.32
C PRO A 33 -5.37 15.62 0.49
N VAL A 34 -4.14 15.69 -0.02
CA VAL A 34 -2.94 15.21 0.68
C VAL A 34 -2.05 16.42 0.96
N PRO A 35 -1.87 16.81 2.24
CA PRO A 35 -0.97 17.90 2.61
C PRO A 35 0.48 17.59 2.19
N ALA A 36 1.18 18.58 1.64
CA ALA A 36 2.54 18.43 1.11
C ALA A 36 3.57 18.12 2.21
N ASP A 37 3.34 18.63 3.42
CA ASP A 37 4.14 18.39 4.62
C ASP A 37 3.81 17.05 5.30
N ASN A 38 2.75 16.36 4.87
CA ASN A 38 2.31 15.11 5.46
C ASN A 38 1.90 14.05 4.39
N PRO A 39 2.79 13.70 3.45
CA PRO A 39 2.47 12.79 2.34
C PRO A 39 2.07 11.39 2.82
N GLN A 40 1.23 10.71 2.06
CA GLN A 40 0.81 9.36 2.40
C GLN A 40 1.95 8.34 2.21
N SER A 41 2.00 7.36 3.09
CA SER A 41 2.85 6.18 2.95
C SER A 41 2.15 4.97 3.55
N GLU A 42 2.48 3.78 3.07
CA GLU A 42 1.90 2.54 3.60
C GLU A 42 2.14 2.40 5.10
N ALA A 43 3.36 2.70 5.55
CA ALA A 43 3.73 2.67 6.97
C ALA A 43 2.82 3.58 7.82
N LYS A 44 2.50 4.79 7.34
CA LYS A 44 1.58 5.70 8.03
C LYS A 44 0.15 5.20 8.06
N VAL A 45 -0.31 4.56 6.99
CA VAL A 45 -1.66 3.95 6.95
C VAL A 45 -1.75 2.81 7.98
N GLN A 46 -0.72 1.95 8.06
CA GLN A 46 -0.70 0.86 9.04
C GLN A 46 -0.59 1.38 10.48
N LEU A 47 0.25 2.39 10.71
CA LEU A 47 0.33 3.05 12.02
C LEU A 47 -1.02 3.68 12.40
N GLY A 48 -1.64 4.44 11.49
CA GLY A 48 -2.95 5.04 11.71
C GLY A 48 -4.03 4.00 12.02
N ARG A 49 -4.01 2.85 11.34
CA ARG A 49 -4.91 1.72 11.64
C ARG A 49 -4.74 1.24 13.08
N GLN A 50 -3.52 1.05 13.55
CA GLN A 50 -3.25 0.62 14.92
C GLN A 50 -3.76 1.66 15.93
N LEU A 51 -3.40 2.93 15.72
CA LEU A 51 -3.78 4.03 16.61
C LEU A 51 -5.30 4.25 16.67
N PHE A 52 -6.01 4.12 15.54
CA PHE A 52 -7.47 4.26 15.49
C PHE A 52 -8.21 3.26 16.40
N HIS A 53 -7.59 2.10 16.66
CA HIS A 53 -8.13 1.03 17.50
C HIS A 53 -7.48 0.96 18.89
N ASP A 54 -6.57 1.88 19.22
CA ASP A 54 -5.86 1.86 20.50
C ASP A 54 -6.64 2.64 21.56
N PRO A 55 -7.24 1.97 22.57
CA PRO A 55 -7.98 2.67 23.61
C PRO A 55 -7.08 3.54 24.49
N ARG A 56 -5.76 3.32 24.50
CA ARG A 56 -4.81 4.10 25.31
C ARG A 56 -4.70 5.56 24.87
N LEU A 57 -5.24 5.91 23.70
CA LEU A 57 -5.31 7.29 23.24
C LEU A 57 -6.48 8.09 23.86
N SER A 58 -7.40 7.42 24.57
CA SER A 58 -8.41 8.11 25.39
C SER A 58 -7.88 8.49 26.76
N ALA A 59 -8.49 9.49 27.39
CA ALA A 59 -8.05 10.03 28.67
C ALA A 59 -8.03 9.01 29.82
N ASP A 60 -8.93 8.02 29.78
CA ASP A 60 -9.07 6.97 30.81
C ASP A 60 -8.71 5.56 30.30
N ASN A 61 -8.22 5.44 29.07
CA ASN A 61 -7.85 4.19 28.40
C ASN A 61 -9.03 3.24 28.13
N THR A 62 -10.27 3.73 28.08
CA THR A 62 -11.46 2.87 27.92
C THR A 62 -12.06 2.86 26.51
N ILE A 63 -11.80 3.90 25.70
CA ILE A 63 -12.44 4.11 24.41
C ILE A 63 -11.38 4.33 23.32
N SER A 64 -11.59 3.75 22.13
CA SER A 64 -10.79 4.04 20.92
C SER A 64 -11.62 4.84 19.92
N CYS A 65 -11.01 5.34 18.84
CA CYS A 65 -11.78 5.97 17.76
C CYS A 65 -12.76 4.99 17.11
N SER A 66 -12.42 3.70 17.03
CA SER A 66 -13.29 2.64 16.49
C SER A 66 -14.49 2.27 17.37
N SER A 67 -14.60 2.84 18.57
CA SER A 67 -15.66 2.50 19.52
C SER A 67 -16.99 3.23 19.26
N CYS A 68 -17.02 4.23 18.37
CA CYS A 68 -18.23 4.95 17.94
C CYS A 68 -18.43 4.79 16.43
#